data_AF-A0AAN7VDN3-F1
#
_entry.id   AF-A0AAN7VDN3-F1
#
_cell.length_a   1.000
_cell.length_b   1.000
_cell.length_c   1.000
_cell.angle_alpha   90.00
_cell.angle_beta   90.00
_cell.angle_gamma   90.00
#
_symmetry.space_group_name_H-M   'P 1'
#
loop_
_entity.id
_entity.type
_entity.pdbx_description
1 polymer ?
#
loop_
_entity_poly.entity_id
_entity_poly.type
_entity_poly.pdbx_seq_one_letter_code
_entity_poly.pdbx_strand_id
1 'polypeptide(L)'
;MDPIDLLEKRIAALELEVLPLAKEVGPDKSQLITDLLIQTHSMTTTALSCREVITSILRRMEIINDYLNPSYCDVQLDIQDKKQYILELYPEMKKTMQLVVDFERLRTFLDSPSISNIPSLVDKLEKLTISNVNTYQECKEVTNKILQALQQYNDITMSIKILFAQLEESITNIEVSLLPKTRIDD
;
A
#
# COMPACT_ATOMS: atom_id res chain seq x y z
N MET A 1 -41.81 92.70 -27.25
CA MET A 1 -41.60 91.45 -26.49
C MET A 1 -41.56 91.85 -25.04
N ASP A 2 -42.74 91.88 -24.46
CA ASP A 2 -43.01 92.55 -23.20
C ASP A 2 -42.19 91.90 -22.07
N PRO A 3 -41.55 92.69 -21.20
CA PRO A 3 -40.72 92.18 -20.10
C PRO A 3 -41.52 91.28 -19.14
N ILE A 4 -42.84 91.42 -19.16
CA ILE A 4 -43.80 90.61 -18.41
C ILE A 4 -43.85 89.17 -18.94
N ASP A 5 -43.85 88.98 -20.26
CA ASP A 5 -43.94 87.66 -20.91
C ASP A 5 -42.67 86.83 -20.68
N LEU A 6 -41.50 87.48 -20.62
CA LEU A 6 -40.25 86.83 -20.25
C LEU A 6 -40.23 86.41 -18.77
N LEU A 7 -40.79 87.24 -17.89
CA LEU A 7 -40.91 86.91 -16.46
C LEU A 7 -41.86 85.72 -16.27
N GLU A 8 -42.99 85.71 -16.96
CA GLU A 8 -43.98 84.65 -16.88
C GLU A 8 -43.42 83.31 -17.36
N LYS A 9 -42.68 83.31 -18.47
CA LYS A 9 -41.99 82.10 -18.95
C LYS A 9 -40.92 81.59 -17.98
N ARG A 10 -40.23 82.50 -17.28
CA ARG A 10 -39.21 82.13 -16.29
C ARG A 10 -39.83 81.60 -14.99
N ILE A 11 -40.96 82.15 -14.58
CA ILE A 11 -41.74 81.67 -13.44
C ILE A 11 -42.27 80.26 -13.76
N ALA A 12 -42.86 80.05 -14.94
CA ALA A 12 -43.33 78.72 -15.36
C ALA A 12 -42.21 77.67 -15.40
N ALA A 13 -40.98 78.05 -15.78
CA ALA A 13 -39.83 77.16 -15.74
C ALA A 13 -39.43 76.79 -14.29
N LEU A 14 -39.46 77.76 -13.38
CA LEU A 14 -39.18 77.53 -11.95
C LEU A 14 -40.26 76.69 -11.28
N GLU A 15 -41.53 76.88 -11.64
CA GLU A 15 -42.64 76.08 -11.13
C GLU A 15 -42.51 74.61 -11.52
N LEU A 16 -42.06 74.32 -12.76
CA LEU A 16 -41.85 72.95 -13.23
C LEU A 16 -40.68 72.25 -12.51
N GLU A 17 -39.63 73.00 -12.15
CA GLU A 17 -38.43 72.46 -11.52
C GLU A 17 -38.61 72.23 -10.00
N VAL A 18 -39.44 73.05 -9.36
CA VAL A 18 -39.60 73.09 -7.89
C VAL A 18 -40.83 72.32 -7.42
N LEU A 19 -41.92 72.30 -8.20
CA LEU A 19 -43.13 71.56 -7.84
C LEU A 19 -43.19 70.21 -8.57
N PRO A 20 -43.49 69.09 -7.89
CA PRO A 20 -43.70 67.82 -8.57
C PRO A 20 -44.94 67.92 -9.47
N LEU A 21 -44.70 67.74 -10.77
CA LEU A 21 -45.74 67.67 -11.79
C LEU A 21 -46.51 66.36 -11.61
N ALA A 22 -47.61 66.44 -10.84
CA ALA A 22 -48.62 65.41 -10.58
C ALA A 22 -48.48 64.55 -9.30
N LYS A 23 -49.63 64.52 -8.61
CA LYS A 23 -50.13 63.66 -7.52
C LYS A 23 -49.93 64.12 -6.08
N GLU A 24 -51.08 64.14 -5.42
CA GLU A 24 -51.39 64.41 -4.02
C GLU A 24 -50.27 63.99 -3.07
N VAL A 25 -49.59 65.00 -2.53
CA VAL A 25 -48.81 64.86 -1.31
C VAL A 25 -49.84 64.92 -0.18
N GLY A 26 -50.01 63.81 0.54
CA GLY A 26 -50.86 63.75 1.73
C GLY A 26 -50.51 64.84 2.76
N PRO A 27 -51.35 65.03 3.80
CA PRO A 27 -51.46 66.28 4.57
C PRO A 27 -50.25 66.67 5.44
N ASP A 28 -49.08 66.04 5.28
CA ASP A 28 -47.98 66.13 6.24
C ASP A 28 -46.62 66.59 5.71
N LYS A 29 -46.50 67.10 4.48
CA LYS A 29 -45.19 67.60 4.00
C LYS A 29 -45.26 68.89 3.18
N SER A 30 -45.56 70.00 3.86
CA SER A 30 -44.95 71.29 3.51
C SER A 30 -43.54 71.36 4.11
N GLN A 31 -42.65 70.45 3.70
CA GLN A 31 -41.25 70.54 4.10
C GLN A 31 -40.56 71.55 3.19
N LEU A 32 -39.89 72.56 3.76
CA LEU A 32 -39.06 73.46 2.96
C LEU A 32 -38.06 72.60 2.17
N ILE A 33 -37.87 72.88 0.88
CA ILE A 33 -36.91 72.13 0.06
C ILE A 33 -35.51 72.20 0.67
N THR A 34 -35.20 73.28 1.38
CA THR A 34 -33.96 73.40 2.15
C THR A 34 -33.88 72.40 3.29
N ASP A 35 -34.98 72.12 4.00
CA ASP A 35 -35.00 71.14 5.09
C ASP A 35 -34.86 69.72 4.55
N LEU A 36 -35.51 69.42 3.42
CA LEU A 36 -35.30 68.17 2.70
C LEU A 36 -33.85 68.04 2.21
N LEU A 37 -33.27 69.11 1.68
CA LEU A 37 -31.88 69.12 1.24
C LEU A 37 -30.92 68.94 2.42
N ILE A 38 -31.15 69.61 3.55
CA ILE A 38 -30.36 69.47 4.78
C ILE A 38 -30.51 68.05 5.34
N GLN A 39 -31.72 67.50 5.35
CA GLN A 39 -31.97 66.11 5.77
C GLN A 39 -31.24 65.13 4.85
N THR A 40 -31.33 65.31 3.54
CA THR A 40 -30.66 64.42 2.57
C THR A 40 -29.14 64.54 2.68
N HIS A 41 -28.62 65.76 2.87
CA HIS A 41 -27.21 66.03 3.09
C HIS A 41 -26.72 65.41 4.41
N SER A 42 -27.51 65.54 5.49
CA SER A 42 -27.23 64.91 6.79
C SER A 42 -27.23 63.39 6.65
N MET A 43 -28.25 62.79 6.02
CA MET A 43 -28.30 61.35 5.77
C MET A 43 -27.11 60.87 4.92
N THR A 44 -26.72 61.65 3.90
CA THR A 44 -25.57 61.33 3.04
C THR A 44 -24.26 61.44 3.81
N THR A 45 -24.11 62.46 4.65
CA THR A 45 -22.91 62.67 5.48
C THR A 45 -22.80 61.59 6.56
N THR A 46 -23.91 61.23 7.21
CA THR A 46 -23.97 60.13 8.16
C THR A 46 -23.66 58.80 7.47
N ALA A 47 -24.22 58.52 6.29
CA ALA A 47 -23.90 57.32 5.52
C ALA A 47 -22.41 57.28 5.10
N LEU A 48 -21.85 58.42 4.69
CA LEU A 48 -20.44 58.54 4.33
C LEU A 48 -19.53 58.31 5.53
N SER A 49 -19.87 58.85 6.70
CA SER A 49 -19.14 58.65 7.95
C SER A 49 -19.25 57.20 8.46
N CYS A 50 -20.45 56.60 8.40
CA CYS A 50 -20.65 55.20 8.78
C CYS A 50 -19.91 54.23 7.86
N ARG A 51 -19.72 54.56 6.59
CA ARG A 51 -19.00 53.71 5.63
C ARG A 51 -17.56 53.45 6.06
N GLU A 52 -16.84 54.46 6.53
CA GLU A 52 -15.46 54.30 6.98
C GLU A 52 -15.39 53.41 8.23
N VAL A 53 -16.29 53.64 9.18
CA VAL A 53 -16.41 52.83 10.42
C VAL A 53 -16.76 51.38 10.09
N ILE A 54 -17.76 51.14 9.24
CA ILE A 54 -18.17 49.79 8.83
C ILE A 54 -17.04 49.09 8.08
N THR A 55 -16.32 49.78 7.21
CA THR A 55 -15.17 49.20 6.47
C THR A 55 -14.04 48.81 7.44
N SER A 56 -13.79 49.64 8.47
CA SER A 56 -12.80 49.33 9.50
C SER A 56 -13.21 48.13 10.38
N ILE A 57 -14.50 48.02 10.70
CA ILE A 57 -15.05 46.90 11.46
C ILE A 57 -15.02 45.62 10.61
N LEU A 58 -15.35 45.70 9.33
CA LEU A 58 -15.27 44.56 8.40
C LEU A 58 -13.84 44.02 8.31
N ARG A 59 -12.84 44.90 8.18
CA ARG A 59 -11.42 44.51 8.22
C ARG A 59 -11.01 43.89 9.57
N ARG A 60 -11.54 44.42 10.68
CA ARG A 60 -11.29 43.84 12.01
C ARG A 60 -12.04 42.53 12.22
N MET A 61 -13.16 42.30 11.54
CA MET A 61 -13.93 41.07 11.64
C MET A 61 -13.17 39.88 11.08
N GLU A 62 -12.41 40.05 10.00
CA GLU A 62 -11.48 39.02 9.50
C GLU A 62 -10.45 38.65 10.56
N ILE A 63 -9.82 39.66 11.18
CA ILE A 63 -8.84 39.48 12.25
C ILE A 63 -9.46 38.78 13.47
N ILE A 64 -10.67 39.21 13.88
CA ILE A 64 -11.39 38.59 15.01
C ILE A 64 -11.77 37.14 14.69
N ASN A 65 -12.15 36.85 13.45
CA ASN A 65 -12.43 35.49 12.99
C ASN A 65 -11.17 34.61 13.05
N ASP A 66 -10.00 35.18 12.73
CA ASP A 66 -8.72 34.49 12.91
C ASP A 66 -8.42 34.24 14.40
N TYR A 67 -8.65 35.22 15.29
CA TYR A 67 -8.47 35.04 16.75
C TYR A 67 -9.47 34.05 17.38
N LEU A 68 -10.66 33.89 16.81
CA LEU A 68 -11.66 32.90 17.21
C LEU A 68 -11.32 31.49 16.70
N ASN A 69 -10.37 31.37 15.78
CA ASN A 69 -9.90 30.07 15.31
C ASN A 69 -9.06 29.43 16.42
N PRO A 70 -9.45 28.26 16.97
CA PRO A 70 -8.71 27.59 18.05
C PRO A 70 -7.27 27.23 17.66
N SER A 71 -6.95 27.16 16.36
CA SER A 71 -5.59 26.95 15.87
C SER A 71 -4.71 28.20 15.86
N TYR A 72 -5.27 29.41 16.02
CA TYR A 72 -4.51 30.66 15.98
C TYR A 72 -3.73 30.91 17.27
N CYS A 73 -4.22 30.41 18.41
CA CYS A 73 -3.63 30.71 19.73
C CYS A 73 -2.65 29.63 20.24
N ASP A 74 -2.49 28.50 19.53
CA ASP A 74 -1.79 27.31 20.05
C ASP A 74 -0.31 27.17 19.59
N VAL A 75 0.24 28.15 18.86
CA VAL A 75 1.57 27.98 18.23
C VAL A 75 2.74 28.46 19.12
N GLN A 76 2.45 29.24 20.16
CA GLN A 76 3.45 29.74 21.11
C GLN A 76 3.46 28.94 22.40
N LEU A 77 3.65 27.62 22.28
CA LEU A 77 4.29 26.88 23.39
C LEU A 77 5.64 27.56 23.66
N ASP A 78 5.93 27.89 24.92
CA ASP A 78 7.18 28.55 25.29
C ASP A 78 8.38 27.70 24.83
N ILE A 79 9.49 28.36 24.50
CA ILE A 79 10.67 27.68 23.97
C ILE A 79 11.19 26.65 24.97
N GLN A 80 11.02 26.89 26.27
CA GLN A 80 11.37 25.93 27.33
C GLN A 80 10.44 24.72 27.34
N ASP A 81 9.13 24.91 27.14
CA ASP A 81 8.17 23.81 27.08
C ASP A 81 8.40 22.93 25.86
N LYS A 82 8.72 23.53 24.69
CA LYS A 82 9.10 22.79 23.48
C LYS A 82 10.37 21.96 23.71
N LYS A 83 11.36 22.53 24.39
CA LYS A 83 12.60 21.82 24.75
C LYS A 83 12.33 20.64 25.68
N GLN A 84 11.51 20.84 26.70
CA GLN A 84 11.17 19.79 27.66
C GLN A 84 10.37 18.66 26.99
N TYR A 85 9.41 19.02 26.14
CA TYR A 85 8.65 18.06 25.33
C TYR A 85 9.55 17.22 24.42
N ILE A 86 10.51 17.85 23.73
CA ILE A 86 11.47 17.13 22.89
C ILE A 86 12.36 16.21 23.74
N LEU A 87 12.78 16.64 24.93
CA LEU A 87 13.60 15.82 25.82
C LEU A 87 12.85 14.60 26.34
N GLU A 88 11.55 14.75 26.63
CA GLU A 88 10.66 13.67 27.04
C GLU A 88 10.38 12.69 25.90
N LEU A 89 10.27 13.18 24.66
CA LEU A 89 10.06 12.36 23.46
C LEU A 89 11.36 11.68 22.97
N TYR A 90 12.53 12.21 23.33
CA TYR A 90 13.83 11.68 22.93
C TYR A 90 14.02 10.16 23.13
N PRO A 91 13.71 9.54 24.30
CA PRO A 91 13.83 8.10 24.47
C PRO A 91 12.94 7.29 23.53
N GLU A 92 11.74 7.77 23.23
CA GLU A 92 10.84 7.13 22.26
C GLU A 92 11.40 7.26 20.84
N MET A 93 11.83 8.45 20.46
CA MET A 93 12.45 8.72 19.17
C MET A 93 13.73 7.89 18.95
N LYS A 94 14.53 7.70 20.00
CA LYS A 94 15.71 6.83 19.99
C LYS A 94 15.34 5.35 19.79
N LYS A 95 14.30 4.85 20.46
CA LYS A 95 13.79 3.49 20.24
C LYS A 95 13.28 3.31 18.81
N THR A 96 12.52 4.27 18.30
CA THR A 96 12.03 4.26 16.91
C THR A 96 13.20 4.24 15.92
N MET A 97 14.25 5.02 16.17
CA MET A 97 15.43 5.02 15.30
C MET A 97 16.18 3.69 15.34
N GLN A 98 16.32 3.07 16.52
CA GLN A 98 16.89 1.71 16.61
C GLN A 98 16.06 0.69 15.83
N LEU A 99 14.73 0.75 15.95
CA LEU A 99 13.84 -0.14 15.21
C LEU A 99 13.96 0.07 13.70
N VAL A 100 14.10 1.30 13.23
CA VAL A 100 14.31 1.62 11.80
C VAL A 100 15.65 1.06 11.31
N VAL A 101 16.72 1.22 12.08
CA VAL A 101 18.04 0.66 11.74
C VAL A 101 17.99 -0.87 11.67
N ASP A 102 17.33 -1.50 12.63
CA ASP A 102 17.16 -2.96 12.62
C ASP A 102 16.28 -3.40 11.45
N PHE A 103 15.23 -2.65 11.13
CA PHE A 103 14.38 -2.92 9.96
C PHE A 103 15.16 -2.80 8.63
N GLU A 104 16.00 -1.77 8.48
CA GLU A 104 16.86 -1.64 7.29
C GLU A 104 17.85 -2.79 7.17
N ARG A 105 18.45 -3.24 8.28
CA ARG A 105 19.29 -4.45 8.30
C ARG A 105 18.49 -5.67 7.85
N LEU A 106 17.32 -5.90 8.42
CA LEU A 106 16.48 -7.05 8.09
C LEU A 106 15.96 -7.02 6.64
N ARG A 107 15.69 -5.82 6.09
CA ARG A 107 15.26 -5.64 4.70
C ARG A 107 16.27 -6.20 3.71
N THR A 108 17.57 -6.03 3.97
CA THR A 108 18.62 -6.61 3.11
C THR A 108 18.59 -8.14 3.05
N PHE A 109 18.07 -8.80 4.09
CA PHE A 109 17.89 -10.25 4.10
C PHE A 109 16.57 -10.67 3.44
N LEU A 110 15.52 -9.87 3.54
CA LEU A 110 14.23 -10.11 2.87
C LEU A 110 14.33 -10.00 1.35
N ASP A 111 15.06 -8.98 0.87
CA ASP A 111 15.31 -8.76 -0.55
C ASP A 111 16.40 -9.71 -1.11
N SER A 112 16.91 -10.63 -0.28
CA SER A 112 17.91 -11.60 -0.73
C SER A 112 17.31 -12.50 -1.83
N PRO A 113 18.00 -12.64 -2.98
CA PRO A 113 17.53 -13.48 -4.08
C PRO A 113 17.36 -14.95 -3.65
N SER A 114 17.98 -15.35 -2.53
CA SER A 114 17.80 -16.66 -1.91
C SER A 114 16.34 -16.95 -1.55
N ILE A 115 15.57 -15.95 -1.08
CA ILE A 115 14.15 -16.13 -0.72
C ILE A 115 13.29 -16.15 -1.99
N SER A 116 13.58 -15.28 -2.96
CA SER A 116 12.88 -15.27 -4.25
C SER A 116 13.09 -16.55 -5.05
N ASN A 117 14.21 -17.23 -4.88
CA ASN A 117 14.55 -18.47 -5.60
C ASN A 117 13.96 -19.74 -4.95
N ILE A 118 13.31 -19.64 -3.78
CA ILE A 118 12.74 -20.80 -3.07
C ILE A 118 11.76 -21.59 -3.96
N PRO A 119 10.78 -20.99 -4.66
CA PRO A 119 9.86 -21.75 -5.49
C PRO A 119 10.57 -22.55 -6.60
N SER A 120 11.59 -21.95 -7.23
CA SER A 120 12.39 -22.63 -8.26
C SER A 120 13.21 -23.80 -7.69
N LEU A 121 13.63 -23.70 -6.43
CA LEU A 121 14.35 -24.76 -5.73
C LEU A 121 13.41 -25.90 -5.33
N VAL A 122 12.17 -25.58 -4.95
CA VAL A 122 11.10 -26.56 -4.66
C VAL A 122 10.78 -27.36 -5.91
N ASP A 123 10.58 -26.73 -7.07
CA ASP A 123 10.33 -27.44 -8.34
C ASP A 123 11.48 -28.37 -8.72
N LYS A 124 12.73 -27.94 -8.50
CA LYS A 124 13.91 -28.78 -8.73
C LYS A 124 13.98 -29.95 -7.75
N LEU A 125 13.65 -29.70 -6.49
CA LEU A 125 13.64 -30.73 -5.46
C LEU A 125 12.57 -31.78 -5.75
N GLU A 126 11.36 -31.38 -6.14
CA GLU A 126 10.29 -32.29 -6.52
C GLU A 126 10.71 -33.20 -7.69
N LYS A 127 11.27 -32.61 -8.76
CA LYS A 127 11.81 -33.37 -9.89
C LYS A 127 12.90 -34.34 -9.47
N LEU A 128 13.79 -33.93 -8.57
CA LEU A 128 14.85 -34.78 -8.03
C LEU A 128 14.27 -35.92 -7.19
N THR A 129 13.27 -35.65 -6.36
CA THR A 129 12.59 -36.67 -5.55
C THR A 129 11.93 -37.71 -6.44
N ILE A 130 11.21 -37.30 -7.49
CA ILE A 130 10.60 -38.23 -8.46
C ILE A 130 11.68 -39.07 -9.15
N SER A 131 12.76 -38.43 -9.62
CA SER A 131 13.88 -39.14 -10.26
C SER A 131 14.55 -40.15 -9.32
N ASN A 132 14.72 -39.79 -8.05
CA ASN A 132 15.31 -40.65 -7.03
C ASN A 132 14.43 -41.87 -6.73
N VAL A 133 13.11 -41.70 -6.67
CA VAL A 133 12.17 -42.82 -6.51
C VAL A 133 12.25 -43.78 -7.69
N ASN A 134 12.28 -43.25 -8.92
CA ASN A 134 12.42 -44.08 -10.12
C ASN A 134 13.75 -44.84 -10.13
N THR A 135 14.86 -44.15 -9.84
CA THR A 135 16.19 -44.76 -9.78
C THR A 135 16.26 -45.85 -8.71
N TYR A 136 15.64 -45.63 -7.55
CA TYR A 136 15.56 -46.62 -6.49
C TYR A 136 14.77 -47.87 -6.94
N GLN A 137 13.67 -47.68 -7.66
CA GLN A 137 12.86 -48.78 -8.17
C GLN A 137 13.59 -49.59 -9.25
N GLU A 138 14.28 -48.90 -10.17
CA GLU A 138 15.15 -49.55 -11.17
C GLU A 138 16.28 -50.34 -10.51
N CYS A 139 16.94 -49.77 -9.50
CA CYS A 139 18.01 -50.44 -8.76
C CYS A 139 17.50 -51.71 -8.07
N LYS A 140 16.29 -51.66 -7.48
CA LYS A 140 15.64 -52.82 -6.87
C LYS A 140 15.31 -53.90 -7.90
N GLU A 141 14.81 -53.51 -9.08
CA GLU A 141 14.50 -54.46 -10.15
C GLU A 141 15.77 -55.14 -10.69
N VAL A 142 16.83 -54.37 -10.94
CA VAL A 142 18.13 -54.91 -11.36
C VAL A 142 18.71 -55.85 -10.31
N THR A 143 18.65 -55.47 -9.04
CA THR A 143 19.11 -56.32 -7.93
C THR A 143 18.35 -57.65 -7.89
N ASN A 144 17.02 -57.62 -8.05
CA ASN A 144 16.21 -58.83 -8.10
C ASN A 144 16.57 -59.72 -9.31
N LYS A 145 16.78 -59.13 -10.49
CA LYS A 145 17.21 -59.88 -11.70
C LYS A 145 18.57 -60.54 -11.50
N ILE A 146 19.53 -59.83 -10.89
CA ILE A 146 20.85 -60.39 -10.57
C ILE A 146 20.73 -61.54 -9.57
N LEU A 147 19.91 -61.39 -8.53
CA LEU A 147 19.69 -62.44 -7.54
C LEU A 147 19.07 -63.69 -8.19
N GLN A 148 18.06 -63.52 -9.05
CA GLN A 148 17.47 -64.62 -9.82
C GLN A 148 18.51 -65.30 -10.74
N ALA A 149 19.32 -64.53 -11.45
CA ALA A 149 20.38 -65.08 -12.31
C ALA A 149 21.44 -65.84 -11.50
N LEU A 150 21.81 -65.32 -10.32
CA LEU A 150 22.74 -65.99 -9.40
C LEU A 150 22.17 -67.30 -8.87
N GLN A 151 20.86 -67.33 -8.58
CA GLN A 151 20.18 -68.54 -8.12
C GLN A 151 20.13 -69.59 -9.24
N GLN A 152 19.76 -69.19 -10.46
CA GLN A 152 19.80 -70.09 -11.62
C GLN A 152 21.21 -70.63 -11.89
N TYR A 153 22.23 -69.78 -11.78
CA TYR A 153 23.62 -70.21 -11.92
C TYR A 153 24.02 -71.24 -10.84
N ASN A 154 23.58 -71.03 -9.60
CA ASN A 154 23.81 -71.98 -8.50
C ASN A 154 23.12 -73.33 -8.78
N ASP A 155 21.86 -73.30 -9.20
CA ASP A 155 21.08 -74.50 -9.53
C ASP A 155 21.70 -75.29 -10.69
N ILE A 156 22.14 -74.59 -11.75
CA ILE A 156 22.86 -75.21 -12.88
C ILE A 156 24.18 -75.82 -12.40
N THR A 157 24.96 -75.10 -11.60
CA THR A 157 26.24 -75.59 -11.07
C THR A 157 26.04 -76.82 -10.18
N MET A 158 25.00 -76.83 -9.35
CA MET A 158 24.64 -77.99 -8.53
C MET A 158 24.24 -79.19 -9.40
N SER A 159 23.42 -78.96 -10.43
CA SER A 159 23.02 -79.99 -11.38
C SER A 159 24.23 -80.58 -12.10
N ILE A 160 25.16 -79.74 -12.55
CA ILE A 160 26.42 -80.16 -13.18
C ILE A 160 27.26 -81.01 -12.20
N LYS A 161 27.39 -80.60 -10.93
CA LYS A 161 28.10 -81.39 -9.92
C LYS A 161 27.49 -82.77 -9.73
N ILE A 162 26.16 -82.86 -9.66
CA ILE A 162 25.44 -84.14 -9.53
C ILE A 162 25.69 -85.02 -10.76
N LEU A 163 25.59 -84.45 -11.97
CA LEU A 163 25.84 -85.18 -13.22
C LEU A 163 27.28 -85.70 -13.30
N PHE A 164 28.27 -84.91 -12.89
CA PHE A 164 29.66 -85.38 -12.83
C PHE A 164 29.86 -86.49 -11.80
N ALA A 165 29.26 -86.41 -10.62
CA ALA A 165 29.33 -87.48 -9.62
C ALA A 165 28.68 -88.77 -10.13
N GLN A 166 27.54 -88.70 -10.81
CA GLN A 166 26.89 -89.84 -11.44
C GLN A 166 27.73 -90.44 -12.58
N LEU A 167 28.39 -89.58 -13.36
CA LEU A 167 29.28 -90.02 -14.42
C LEU A 167 30.52 -90.73 -13.85
N GLU A 168 31.14 -90.20 -12.79
CA GLU A 168 32.25 -90.84 -12.07
C GLU A 168 31.84 -92.20 -11.49
N GLU A 169 30.64 -92.30 -10.90
CA GLU A 169 30.09 -93.57 -10.40
C GLU A 169 29.90 -94.57 -11.55
N SER A 170 29.34 -94.14 -12.68
CA SER A 170 29.16 -94.99 -13.86
C SER A 170 30.50 -95.47 -14.44
N ILE A 171 31.51 -94.60 -14.51
CA ILE A 171 32.86 -94.95 -14.99
C ILE A 171 33.48 -95.96 -14.03
N THR A 172 33.41 -95.70 -12.72
CA THR A 172 33.94 -96.61 -11.68
C THR A 172 33.28 -97.99 -11.78
N ASN A 173 31.97 -98.06 -11.96
CA ASN A 173 31.25 -99.33 -12.14
C ASN A 173 31.71 -100.10 -13.40
N ILE A 174 31.96 -99.39 -14.50
CA ILE A 174 32.47 -99.98 -15.74
C ILE A 174 33.91 -100.48 -15.54
N GLU A 175 34.78 -99.71 -14.87
CA GLU A 175 36.15 -100.09 -14.55
C GLU A 175 36.20 -101.33 -13.64
N VAL A 176 35.34 -101.39 -12.61
CA VAL A 176 35.18 -102.57 -11.74
C VAL A 176 34.69 -103.79 -12.51
N SER A 177 33.82 -103.61 -13.50
CA SER A 177 33.36 -104.71 -14.37
C SER A 177 34.42 -105.18 -15.38
N LEU A 178 35.38 -104.31 -15.74
CA LEU A 178 36.47 -104.60 -16.67
C LEU A 178 37.74 -105.08 -15.98
N LEU A 179 37.85 -104.91 -14.66
CA LEU A 179 38.90 -105.52 -13.87
C LEU A 179 38.84 -107.06 -14.05
N PRO A 180 39.91 -107.69 -14.53
CA PRO A 180 39.92 -109.12 -14.78
C PRO A 180 39.71 -109.85 -13.45
N LYS A 181 38.80 -110.84 -13.42
CA LYS A 181 38.74 -111.85 -12.37
C LYS A 181 40.14 -112.47 -12.26
N THR A 182 40.95 -112.00 -11.34
CA THR A 182 42.11 -112.73 -10.85
C THR A 182 41.55 -113.98 -10.21
N ARG A 183 41.64 -115.09 -10.96
CA ARG A 183 41.70 -116.42 -10.37
C ARG A 183 42.78 -116.38 -9.30
N ILE A 184 42.38 -116.65 -8.07
CA ILE A 184 43.25 -117.28 -7.08
C ILE A 184 42.42 -118.44 -6.51
N ASP A 185 43.06 -119.60 -6.57
CA ASP A 185 42.59 -120.97 -6.42
C ASP A 185 41.98 -121.29 -5.05
N ASP A 186 40.93 -122.13 -5.05
CA ASP A 186 40.90 -123.51 -4.48
C ASP A 186 39.59 -124.22 -4.88
#